data_AF-A0A9D4PME2-F1
#
_entry.id   AF-A0A9D4PME2-F1
#
_cell.length_a   1.000
_cell.length_b   1.000
_cell.length_c   1.000
_cell.angle_alpha   90.00
_cell.angle_beta   90.00
_cell.angle_gamma   90.00
#
_symmetry.space_group_name_H-M   'P 1'
#
loop_
_entity.id
_entity.type
_entity.pdbx_description
1 polymer ?
#
loop_
_entity_poly.entity_id
_entity_poly.type
_entity_poly.pdbx_seq_one_letter_code
_entity_poly.pdbx_strand_id
1 'polypeptide(L)'
;MSRNRKPLTLGEKLRIIEEAEKRNGATKASIARDLNIPESSLKTILAKKDSILLNAAKFGLNRKAAKDGKYAAMEKALRRLAGMERKQLDKKLSVLDAMHYIAMPVDDEPEFGSLELPGSFADYVGADDDVAVCSEVSLDDIIETVRPDTAGTSDEEEMDDAAEASASVPTYADVLLLCYVDHIRRFACAHDEIGDLLPDVAAIERKLMRRG
;
A
#
# COMPACT_ATOMS: atom_id res chain seq x y z
N MET A 1 40.84 21.40 3.50
CA MET A 1 41.24 20.13 2.86
C MET A 1 40.21 19.05 3.19
N SER A 2 39.16 18.90 2.37
CA SER A 2 38.25 17.76 2.49
C SER A 2 39.01 16.50 2.07
N ARG A 3 39.39 15.64 3.01
CA ARG A 3 39.92 14.31 2.64
C ARG A 3 38.74 13.54 2.07
N ASN A 4 38.79 13.23 0.78
CA ASN A 4 37.84 12.34 0.10
C ASN A 4 37.84 10.96 0.80
N ARG A 5 36.95 10.78 1.78
CA ARG A 5 36.79 9.52 2.49
C ARG A 5 36.01 8.57 1.60
N LYS A 6 36.55 7.36 1.37
CA LYS A 6 35.82 6.32 0.65
C LYS A 6 34.51 6.01 1.39
N PRO A 7 33.34 6.09 0.72
CA PRO A 7 32.07 5.80 1.38
C PRO A 7 31.93 4.29 1.56
N LEU A 8 31.83 3.87 2.82
CA LEU A 8 31.67 2.47 3.23
C LEU A 8 30.22 2.01 3.14
N THR A 9 30.02 0.82 2.59
CA THR A 9 28.73 0.10 2.55
C THR A 9 28.32 -0.41 3.93
N LEU A 10 27.04 -0.73 4.11
CA LEU A 10 26.54 -1.35 5.34
C LEU A 10 27.20 -2.72 5.59
N GLY A 11 27.42 -3.51 4.53
CA GLY A 11 28.14 -4.79 4.62
C GLY A 11 29.61 -4.63 5.05
N GLU A 12 30.33 -3.65 4.51
CA GLU A 12 31.71 -3.36 4.96
C GLU A 12 31.73 -2.92 6.43
N LYS A 13 30.76 -2.13 6.88
CA LYS A 13 30.64 -1.72 8.29
C LYS A 13 30.35 -2.92 9.21
N LEU A 14 29.53 -3.87 8.78
CA LEU A 14 29.27 -5.09 9.55
C LEU A 14 30.52 -5.96 9.70
N ARG A 15 31.29 -6.14 8.63
CA ARG A 15 32.58 -6.85 8.70
C ARG A 15 33.55 -6.16 9.66
N ILE A 16 33.60 -4.83 9.65
CA ILE A 16 34.42 -4.06 10.61
C ILE A 16 33.96 -4.30 12.05
N ILE A 17 32.65 -4.37 12.30
CA ILE A 17 32.08 -4.64 13.62
C ILE A 17 32.42 -6.06 14.07
N GLU A 18 32.21 -7.07 13.23
CA GLU A 18 32.55 -8.47 13.53
C GLU A 18 34.04 -8.65 13.81
N GLU A 19 34.91 -8.02 13.02
CA GLU A 19 36.36 -8.11 13.19
C GLU A 19 36.82 -7.38 14.47
N ALA A 20 36.15 -6.27 14.84
CA ALA A 20 36.41 -5.57 16.09
C ALA A 20 35.96 -6.39 17.32
N GLU A 21 34.84 -7.10 17.23
CA GLU A 21 34.31 -7.95 18.31
C GLU A 21 35.13 -9.22 18.52
N LYS A 22 35.62 -9.83 17.44
CA LYS A 22 36.57 -10.96 17.52
C LYS A 22 37.87 -10.56 18.23
N ARG A 23 38.25 -9.28 18.15
CA ARG A 23 39.46 -8.72 18.75
C ARG A 23 39.16 -7.89 20.01
N ASN A 24 38.15 -8.31 20.80
CA ASN A 24 37.73 -7.69 22.06
C ASN A 24 38.87 -7.66 23.12
N GLY A 25 39.80 -6.71 22.95
CA GLY A 25 41.00 -6.55 23.78
C GLY A 25 42.15 -5.83 23.06
N ALA A 26 42.15 -5.81 21.72
CA ALA A 26 43.12 -5.04 20.96
C ALA A 26 42.82 -3.53 21.02
N THR A 27 43.87 -2.71 20.96
CA THR A 27 43.70 -1.26 20.93
C THR A 27 42.96 -0.86 19.64
N LYS A 28 42.01 0.08 19.76
CA LYS A 28 41.23 0.61 18.62
C LYS A 28 42.15 1.16 17.51
N ALA A 29 43.31 1.69 17.90
CA ALA A 29 44.37 2.14 17.01
C ALA A 29 45.01 1.02 16.19
N SER A 30 45.17 -0.18 16.76
CA SER A 30 45.69 -1.35 16.04
C SER A 30 44.65 -1.87 15.04
N ILE A 31 43.39 -2.02 15.49
CA ILE A 31 42.30 -2.50 14.62
C ILE A 31 42.07 -1.54 13.45
N ALA A 32 42.13 -0.23 13.70
CA ALA A 32 41.98 0.79 12.66
C ALA A 32 43.12 0.73 11.62
N ARG A 33 44.36 0.51 12.07
CA ARG A 33 45.52 0.34 11.17
C ARG A 33 45.38 -0.92 10.30
N ASP A 34 45.01 -2.04 10.90
CA ASP A 34 44.87 -3.33 10.20
C ASP A 34 43.74 -3.28 9.16
N LEU A 35 42.64 -2.59 9.47
CA LEU A 35 41.50 -2.41 8.59
C LEU A 35 41.66 -1.23 7.60
N ASN A 36 42.79 -0.53 7.63
CA ASN A 36 43.08 0.65 6.81
C ASN A 36 41.98 1.73 6.88
N ILE A 37 41.45 1.97 8.08
CA ILE A 37 40.42 2.99 8.35
C ILE A 37 40.90 3.99 9.40
N PRO A 38 40.45 5.25 9.37
CA PRO A 38 40.74 6.20 10.43
C PRO A 38 40.13 5.75 11.77
N GLU A 39 40.84 5.94 12.88
CA GLU A 39 40.35 5.64 14.22
C GLU A 39 39.02 6.34 14.53
N SER A 40 38.88 7.59 14.05
CA SER A 40 37.62 8.34 14.17
C SER A 40 36.45 7.60 13.53
N SER A 41 36.68 6.96 12.37
CA SER A 41 35.65 6.22 11.64
C SER A 41 35.30 4.92 12.34
N LEU A 42 36.29 4.18 12.84
CA LEU A 42 36.05 2.97 13.63
C LEU A 42 35.21 3.29 14.88
N LYS A 43 35.55 4.37 15.60
CA LYS A 43 34.80 4.82 16.78
C LYS A 43 33.33 5.12 16.43
N THR A 44 33.07 5.83 15.33
CA THR A 44 31.70 6.13 14.90
C THR A 44 30.94 4.88 14.46
N ILE A 45 31.59 3.94 13.77
CA ILE A 45 30.97 2.68 13.34
C ILE A 45 30.56 1.84 14.54
N LEU A 46 31.45 1.68 15.52
CA LEU A 46 31.15 0.94 16.76
C LEU A 46 30.06 1.61 17.59
N ALA A 47 30.05 2.95 17.68
CA ALA A 47 29.00 3.67 18.39
C ALA A 47 27.61 3.53 17.73
N LYS A 48 27.55 3.26 16.43
CA LYS A 48 26.31 3.12 15.64
C LYS A 48 25.99 1.68 15.30
N LYS A 49 26.60 0.69 15.98
CA LYS A 49 26.47 -0.74 15.70
C LYS A 49 25.00 -1.17 15.50
N ASP A 50 24.14 -0.87 16.47
CA ASP A 50 22.74 -1.33 16.45
C ASP A 50 21.96 -0.74 15.26
N SER A 51 22.19 0.54 14.97
CA SER A 51 21.59 1.19 13.81
C SER A 51 22.09 0.61 12.48
N ILE A 52 23.35 0.16 12.41
CA ILE A 52 23.92 -0.45 11.20
C ILE A 52 23.31 -1.83 10.99
N LEU A 53 23.12 -2.62 12.05
CA LEU A 53 22.45 -3.93 12.01
C LEU A 53 21.00 -3.80 11.54
N LEU A 54 20.22 -2.90 12.13
CA LEU A 54 18.83 -2.64 11.73
C LEU A 54 18.73 -2.16 10.28
N ASN A 55 19.60 -1.24 9.87
CA ASN A 55 19.60 -0.72 8.51
C ASN A 55 20.07 -1.75 7.48
N ALA A 56 21.02 -2.63 7.84
CA ALA A 56 21.42 -3.72 6.97
C ALA A 56 20.27 -4.71 6.73
N ALA A 57 19.47 -5.00 7.76
CA ALA A 57 18.26 -5.81 7.62
C ALA A 57 17.19 -5.11 6.77
N LYS A 58 16.99 -3.79 6.94
CA LYS A 58 15.96 -3.02 6.23
C LYS A 58 16.31 -2.76 4.75
N PHE A 59 17.55 -2.39 4.46
CA PHE A 59 17.97 -1.87 3.14
C PHE A 59 18.90 -2.80 2.35
N GLY A 60 19.43 -3.85 2.98
CA GLY A 60 20.42 -4.75 2.40
C GLY A 60 21.86 -4.25 2.55
N LEU A 61 22.81 -5.15 2.25
CA LEU A 61 24.24 -4.96 2.55
C LEU A 61 24.96 -3.97 1.63
N ASN A 62 24.49 -3.81 0.39
CA ASN A 62 25.20 -3.04 -0.65
C ASN A 62 24.99 -1.52 -0.54
N ARG A 63 24.05 -1.05 0.28
CA ARG A 63 23.78 0.39 0.43
C ARG A 63 24.87 1.08 1.26
N LYS A 64 25.24 2.30 0.87
CA LYS A 64 26.21 3.16 1.58
C LYS A 64 25.54 4.06 2.63
N ALA A 65 24.29 4.44 2.38
CA ALA A 65 23.47 5.27 3.26
C ALA A 65 22.09 4.62 3.49
N ALA A 66 21.60 4.75 4.71
CA ALA A 66 20.26 4.36 5.11
C ALA A 66 19.33 5.57 4.91
N LYS A 67 19.03 5.87 3.64
CA LYS A 67 18.05 6.87 3.28
C LYS A 67 16.87 6.18 2.61
N ASP A 68 15.68 6.44 3.13
CA ASP A 68 14.44 6.08 2.45
C ASP A 68 14.27 6.96 1.19
N GLY A 69 13.52 6.48 0.20
CA GLY A 69 13.21 7.25 -1.01
C GLY A 69 12.34 8.48 -0.71
N LYS A 70 12.18 9.39 -1.69
CA LYS A 70 11.30 10.57 -1.59
C LYS A 70 9.88 10.18 -1.14
N TYR A 71 9.43 8.99 -1.55
CA TYR A 71 8.11 8.44 -1.26
C TYR A 71 8.22 7.15 -0.45
N ALA A 72 8.81 7.24 0.74
CA ALA A 72 9.02 6.09 1.63
C ALA A 72 7.71 5.33 1.97
N ALA A 73 6.62 6.08 2.18
CA ALA A 73 5.30 5.51 2.45
C ALA A 73 4.76 4.71 1.25
N MET A 74 4.88 5.26 0.03
CA MET A 74 4.47 4.58 -1.20
C MET A 74 5.34 3.34 -1.49
N GLU A 75 6.66 3.43 -1.35
CA GLU A 75 7.54 2.26 -1.51
C GLU A 75 7.21 1.15 -0.50
N LYS A 76 6.84 1.51 0.73
CA LYS A 76 6.41 0.56 1.77
C LYS A 76 5.08 -0.10 1.39
N ALA A 77 4.12 0.66 0.87
CA ALA A 77 2.84 0.15 0.38
C ALA A 77 3.04 -0.82 -0.81
N LEU A 78 3.85 -0.43 -1.80
CA LEU A 78 4.17 -1.26 -2.96
C LEU A 78 4.88 -2.58 -2.57
N ARG A 79 5.80 -2.54 -1.60
CA ARG A 79 6.46 -3.76 -1.08
C ARG A 79 5.49 -4.68 -0.34
N ARG A 80 4.52 -4.13 0.40
CA ARG A 80 3.47 -4.93 1.06
C ARG A 80 2.59 -5.61 0.01
N LEU A 81 2.21 -4.89 -1.03
CA LEU A 81 1.42 -5.40 -2.15
C LEU A 81 2.13 -6.55 -2.87
N ALA A 82 3.39 -6.34 -3.28
CA ALA A 82 4.21 -7.37 -3.93
C ALA A 82 4.56 -8.57 -3.02
N GLY A 83 4.49 -8.40 -1.69
CA GLY A 83 4.69 -9.47 -0.71
C GLY A 83 3.42 -10.27 -0.43
N MET A 84 2.24 -9.63 -0.50
CA MET A 84 0.94 -10.26 -0.35
C MET A 84 0.61 -11.21 -1.50
N GLU A 85 1.01 -10.87 -2.73
CA GLU A 85 0.91 -11.74 -3.92
C GLU A 85 1.56 -13.12 -3.75
N ARG A 86 2.47 -13.30 -2.77
CA ARG A 86 3.20 -14.57 -2.56
C ARG A 86 2.74 -15.40 -1.37
N LYS A 87 1.95 -14.84 -0.45
CA LYS A 87 1.69 -15.48 0.87
C LYS A 87 0.22 -15.77 1.18
N GLN A 88 -0.73 -15.24 0.42
CA GLN A 88 -2.13 -15.16 0.85
C GLN A 88 -3.16 -15.48 -0.26
N LEU A 89 -2.82 -16.28 -1.27
CA LEU A 89 -3.75 -16.57 -2.37
C LEU A 89 -4.95 -17.46 -1.97
N ASP A 90 -4.90 -18.16 -0.83
CA ASP A 90 -5.87 -19.24 -0.53
C ASP A 90 -6.78 -18.99 0.68
N LYS A 91 -6.68 -17.84 1.37
CA LYS A 91 -7.53 -17.56 2.54
C LYS A 91 -8.75 -16.74 2.14
N LYS A 92 -9.92 -17.36 2.21
CA LYS A 92 -11.22 -16.68 2.09
C LYS A 92 -11.35 -15.65 3.21
N LEU A 93 -11.67 -14.41 2.86
CA LEU A 93 -11.89 -13.32 3.80
C LEU A 93 -13.19 -13.57 4.57
N SER A 94 -13.13 -13.53 5.90
CA SER A 94 -14.34 -13.38 6.71
C SER A 94 -14.88 -11.96 6.55
N VAL A 95 -16.20 -11.80 6.42
CA VAL A 95 -16.86 -10.48 6.43
C VAL A 95 -16.43 -9.67 7.66
N LEU A 96 -16.21 -10.33 8.79
CA LEU A 96 -15.75 -9.70 10.03
C LEU A 96 -14.32 -9.14 9.92
N ASP A 97 -13.43 -9.85 9.23
CA ASP A 97 -12.04 -9.40 9.00
C ASP A 97 -12.01 -8.22 8.02
N ALA A 98 -12.89 -8.22 7.02
CA ALA A 98 -13.06 -7.10 6.09
C ALA A 98 -13.54 -5.84 6.82
N MET A 99 -14.56 -5.98 7.67
CA MET A 99 -15.10 -4.87 8.47
C MET A 99 -14.07 -4.35 9.47
N HIS A 100 -13.33 -5.24 10.15
CA HIS A 100 -12.29 -4.83 11.09
C HIS A 100 -11.16 -4.06 10.39
N TYR A 101 -10.83 -4.43 9.15
CA TYR A 101 -9.81 -3.74 8.37
C TYR A 101 -10.25 -2.36 7.86
N ILE A 102 -11.51 -2.22 7.41
CA ILE A 102 -12.08 -0.91 7.04
C ILE A 102 -12.15 0.02 8.26
N ALA A 103 -12.39 -0.55 9.44
CA ALA A 103 -12.47 0.17 10.70
C ALA A 103 -11.11 0.37 11.41
N MET A 104 -10.01 -0.20 10.90
CA MET A 104 -8.70 0.04 11.49
C MET A 104 -8.32 1.51 11.27
N PRO A 105 -8.10 2.29 12.35
CA PRO A 105 -7.57 3.64 12.21
C PRO A 105 -6.23 3.54 11.50
N VAL A 106 -6.10 4.25 10.39
CA VAL A 106 -4.81 4.45 9.74
C VAL A 106 -4.02 5.32 10.71
N ASP A 107 -3.01 4.77 11.38
CA ASP A 107 -2.19 5.44 12.41
C ASP A 107 -1.46 6.72 11.95
N ASP A 108 -1.72 7.20 10.74
CA ASP A 108 -1.34 8.50 10.25
C ASP A 108 -2.63 9.22 9.84
N GLU A 109 -3.38 9.76 10.81
CA GLU A 109 -4.26 10.90 10.54
C GLU A 109 -3.37 11.97 9.91
N PRO A 110 -3.52 12.31 8.61
CA PRO A 110 -2.89 13.51 8.13
C PRO A 110 -3.42 14.63 9.01
N GLU A 111 -2.55 15.48 9.55
CA GLU A 111 -2.96 16.75 10.14
C GLU A 111 -3.72 17.51 9.05
N PHE A 112 -5.04 17.30 8.98
CA PHE A 112 -5.96 18.08 8.18
C PHE A 112 -5.96 19.45 8.85
N GLY A 113 -4.99 20.27 8.44
CA GLY A 113 -5.01 21.70 8.71
C GLY A 113 -6.38 22.19 8.30
N SER A 114 -7.04 22.86 9.25
CA SER A 114 -8.41 23.37 9.17
C SER A 114 -8.74 23.83 7.76
N LEU A 115 -9.31 22.93 6.95
CA LEU A 115 -9.87 23.27 5.67
C LEU A 115 -11.11 24.08 6.03
N GLU A 116 -11.03 25.39 5.82
CA GLU A 116 -12.19 26.27 5.84
C GLU A 116 -13.12 25.79 4.72
N LEU A 117 -13.99 24.85 5.06
CA LEU A 117 -15.05 24.40 4.18
C LEU A 117 -15.92 25.62 3.87
N PRO A 118 -16.12 25.96 2.59
CA PRO A 118 -16.98 27.07 2.21
C PRO A 118 -18.43 26.66 2.49
N GLY A 119 -18.94 27.04 3.65
CA GLY A 119 -20.32 26.79 4.04
C GLY A 119 -20.46 26.62 5.54
N SER A 120 -21.55 27.13 6.09
CA SER A 120 -21.93 26.82 7.46
C SER A 120 -22.48 25.39 7.54
N PHE A 121 -22.42 24.77 8.71
CA PHE A 121 -23.09 23.48 8.95
C PHE A 121 -24.59 23.53 8.59
N ALA A 122 -25.23 24.70 8.75
CA ALA A 122 -26.62 24.89 8.36
C ALA A 122 -26.83 24.78 6.84
N ASP A 123 -25.87 25.22 6.02
CA ASP A 123 -25.94 25.10 4.57
C ASP A 123 -25.81 23.64 4.13
N TYR A 124 -25.01 22.83 4.84
CA TYR A 124 -24.91 21.39 4.59
C TYR A 124 -26.22 20.66 4.94
N VAL A 125 -26.83 21.00 6.09
CA VAL A 125 -28.07 20.37 6.55
C VAL A 125 -29.26 20.76 5.67
N GLY A 126 -29.33 22.01 5.21
CA GLY A 126 -30.42 22.50 4.36
C GLY A 126 -30.28 22.15 2.88
N ALA A 127 -29.13 21.62 2.43
CA ALA A 127 -28.92 21.28 1.02
C ALA A 127 -29.86 20.19 0.50
N ASP A 128 -30.34 19.30 1.38
CA ASP A 128 -31.24 18.21 1.02
C ASP A 128 -32.72 18.57 1.12
N ASP A 129 -33.07 19.75 1.65
CA ASP A 129 -34.48 20.17 1.81
C ASP A 129 -35.16 20.49 0.46
N ASP A 130 -34.38 20.90 -0.55
CA ASP A 130 -34.87 21.23 -1.90
C ASP A 130 -34.78 20.05 -2.89
N VAL A 131 -34.36 18.87 -2.44
CA VAL A 131 -34.29 17.68 -3.29
C VAL A 131 -35.71 17.19 -3.58
N ALA A 132 -36.14 17.32 -4.84
CA ALA A 132 -37.42 16.79 -5.30
C ALA A 132 -37.50 15.30 -5.01
N VAL A 133 -38.33 14.93 -4.03
CA VAL A 133 -38.63 13.53 -3.73
C VAL A 133 -39.50 13.00 -4.86
N CYS A 134 -39.10 11.88 -5.47
CA CYS A 134 -39.95 11.18 -6.42
C CYS A 134 -41.29 10.85 -5.75
N SER A 135 -42.40 11.05 -6.45
CA SER A 135 -43.71 10.60 -5.99
C SER A 135 -43.66 9.11 -5.66
N GLU A 136 -44.37 8.70 -4.61
CA GLU A 136 -44.51 7.29 -4.25
C GLU A 136 -44.96 6.49 -5.48
N VAL A 137 -44.08 5.61 -5.98
CA VAL A 137 -44.42 4.66 -7.03
C VAL A 137 -44.99 3.43 -6.32
N SER A 138 -46.18 2.98 -6.71
CA SER A 138 -46.75 1.78 -6.12
C SER A 138 -45.96 0.55 -6.55
N LEU A 139 -45.92 -0.48 -5.68
CA LEU A 139 -45.28 -1.76 -6.01
C LEU A 139 -45.86 -2.39 -7.27
N ASP A 140 -47.16 -2.17 -7.54
CA ASP A 140 -47.85 -2.72 -8.71
C ASP A 140 -47.38 -2.02 -10.01
N ASP A 141 -47.16 -0.70 -9.99
CA ASP A 141 -46.63 0.06 -11.15
C ASP A 141 -45.19 -0.36 -11.51
N ILE A 142 -44.39 -0.72 -10.51
CA ILE A 142 -43.02 -1.24 -10.70
C ILE A 142 -43.07 -2.63 -11.36
N ILE A 143 -44.01 -3.48 -10.93
CA ILE A 143 -44.15 -4.83 -11.47
C ILE A 143 -44.65 -4.79 -12.92
N GLU A 144 -45.55 -3.85 -13.24
CA GLU A 144 -46.07 -3.66 -14.59
C GLU A 144 -45.00 -3.14 -15.56
N THR A 145 -44.16 -2.19 -15.13
CA THR A 145 -43.05 -1.68 -15.95
C THR A 145 -41.90 -2.68 -16.17
N VAL A 146 -41.75 -3.68 -15.28
CA VAL A 146 -40.71 -4.72 -15.37
C VAL A 146 -41.15 -5.94 -16.18
N ARG A 147 -42.43 -6.05 -16.56
CA ARG A 147 -42.89 -7.12 -17.47
C ARG A 147 -42.79 -6.66 -18.92
N PRO A 148 -41.71 -6.99 -19.66
CA PRO A 148 -41.75 -6.83 -21.10
C PRO A 148 -42.83 -7.76 -21.66
N ASP A 149 -43.75 -7.19 -22.42
CA ASP A 149 -44.71 -7.91 -23.26
C ASP A 149 -43.99 -9.00 -24.06
N THR A 150 -44.12 -10.24 -23.61
CA THR A 150 -43.82 -11.43 -24.42
C THR A 150 -45.09 -12.25 -24.50
N ALA A 151 -46.00 -11.75 -25.34
CA ALA A 151 -47.03 -12.55 -25.96
C ALA A 151 -46.35 -13.76 -26.62
N GLY A 152 -46.66 -14.94 -26.10
CA GLY A 152 -46.00 -16.18 -26.48
C GLY A 152 -46.21 -16.57 -27.94
N THR A 153 -45.11 -16.95 -28.57
CA THR A 153 -45.08 -17.99 -29.61
C THR A 153 -43.86 -18.86 -29.37
N SER A 154 -44.14 -20.08 -28.88
CA SER A 154 -43.45 -21.35 -29.11
C SER A 154 -42.26 -21.31 -30.09
N ASP A 155 -41.07 -21.69 -29.63
CA ASP A 155 -40.29 -22.73 -30.29
C ASP A 155 -39.29 -23.37 -29.31
N GLU A 156 -39.14 -24.69 -29.43
CA GLU A 156 -38.28 -25.53 -28.61
C GLU A 156 -36.84 -25.45 -29.13
N GLU A 157 -35.92 -24.87 -28.35
CA GLU A 157 -34.48 -25.10 -28.53
C GLU A 157 -33.86 -25.26 -27.14
N GLU A 158 -33.24 -26.42 -26.91
CA GLU A 158 -32.41 -26.74 -25.75
C GLU A 158 -31.34 -25.65 -25.54
N MET A 159 -31.56 -24.76 -24.57
CA MET A 159 -30.60 -23.74 -24.22
C MET A 159 -29.75 -24.26 -23.06
N ASP A 160 -28.57 -24.72 -23.45
CA ASP A 160 -27.35 -24.96 -22.68
C ASP A 160 -27.39 -24.31 -21.29
N ASP A 161 -27.22 -25.13 -20.25
CA ASP A 161 -27.02 -24.72 -18.86
C ASP A 161 -25.81 -23.79 -18.80
N ALA A 162 -26.02 -22.51 -19.09
CA ALA A 162 -25.09 -21.45 -18.83
C ALA A 162 -25.01 -21.33 -17.32
N ALA A 163 -24.10 -22.12 -16.75
CA ALA A 163 -23.65 -22.03 -15.39
C ALA A 163 -23.61 -20.56 -15.00
N GLU A 164 -24.53 -20.15 -14.11
CA GLU A 164 -24.45 -18.87 -13.44
C GLU A 164 -23.00 -18.75 -12.98
N ALA A 165 -22.28 -17.80 -13.57
CA ALA A 165 -20.95 -17.45 -13.11
C ALA A 165 -21.15 -16.96 -11.69
N SER A 166 -21.06 -17.88 -10.74
CA SER A 166 -21.10 -17.60 -9.31
C SER A 166 -19.97 -16.60 -9.11
N ALA A 167 -20.32 -15.31 -8.99
CA ALA A 167 -19.35 -14.25 -8.77
C ALA A 167 -18.49 -14.71 -7.59
N SER A 168 -17.22 -15.01 -7.86
CA SER A 168 -16.44 -15.71 -6.84
C SER A 168 -16.26 -14.73 -5.69
N VAL A 169 -16.56 -15.19 -4.48
CA VAL A 169 -16.49 -14.32 -3.30
C VAL A 169 -15.06 -13.78 -3.21
N PRO A 170 -14.86 -12.46 -3.24
CA PRO A 170 -13.53 -11.86 -3.23
C PRO A 170 -12.70 -12.40 -2.08
N THR A 171 -11.48 -12.82 -2.38
CA THR A 171 -10.57 -13.37 -1.35
C THR A 171 -10.00 -12.25 -0.47
N TYR A 172 -9.37 -12.64 0.64
CA TYR A 172 -8.68 -11.70 1.54
C TYR A 172 -7.66 -10.84 0.80
N ALA A 173 -6.95 -11.45 -0.15
CA ALA A 173 -5.99 -10.76 -0.97
C ALA A 173 -6.64 -9.70 -1.89
N ASP A 174 -7.79 -10.01 -2.49
CA ASP A 174 -8.45 -9.13 -3.47
C ASP A 174 -8.92 -7.81 -2.85
N VAL A 175 -9.55 -7.88 -1.67
CA VAL A 175 -10.01 -6.68 -0.96
C VAL A 175 -8.85 -5.80 -0.53
N LEU A 176 -7.76 -6.40 -0.04
CA LEU A 176 -6.56 -5.64 0.33
C LEU A 176 -5.91 -4.97 -0.88
N LEU A 177 -5.81 -5.69 -2.00
CA LEU A 177 -5.29 -5.16 -3.25
C LEU A 177 -6.09 -3.93 -3.69
N LEU A 178 -7.42 -3.98 -3.60
CA LEU A 178 -8.29 -2.84 -3.89
C LEU A 178 -8.07 -1.65 -2.94
N CYS A 179 -7.93 -1.89 -1.62
CA CYS A 179 -7.62 -0.82 -0.66
C CYS A 179 -6.28 -0.13 -0.95
N TYR A 180 -5.26 -0.89 -1.35
CA TYR A 180 -3.97 -0.30 -1.73
C TYR A 180 -4.05 0.46 -3.07
N VAL A 181 -4.81 -0.04 -4.04
CA VAL A 181 -5.07 0.66 -5.30
C VAL A 181 -5.74 2.01 -5.02
N ASP A 182 -6.71 2.05 -4.12
CA ASP A 182 -7.36 3.29 -3.71
C ASP A 182 -6.40 4.26 -3.01
N HIS A 183 -5.51 3.75 -2.15
CA HIS A 183 -4.47 4.56 -1.52
C HIS A 183 -3.51 5.18 -2.55
N ILE A 184 -3.13 4.41 -3.57
CA ILE A 184 -2.28 4.89 -4.66
C ILE A 184 -3.02 5.95 -5.50
N ARG A 185 -4.32 5.77 -5.74
CA ARG A 185 -5.16 6.78 -6.42
C ARG A 185 -5.22 8.09 -5.66
N ARG A 186 -5.57 8.05 -4.38
CA ARG A 186 -5.63 9.25 -3.53
C ARG A 186 -4.28 9.98 -3.51
N PHE A 187 -3.19 9.22 -3.42
CA PHE A 187 -1.84 9.76 -3.46
C PHE A 187 -1.48 10.39 -4.81
N ALA A 188 -1.82 9.73 -5.92
CA ALA A 188 -1.57 10.26 -7.27
C ALA A 188 -2.42 11.49 -7.56
N CYS A 189 -3.69 11.53 -7.13
CA CYS A 189 -4.56 12.69 -7.25
C CYS A 189 -4.08 13.89 -6.41
N ALA A 190 -3.37 13.65 -5.30
CA ALA A 190 -2.78 14.71 -4.47
C ALA A 190 -1.44 15.24 -5.02
N HIS A 191 -0.85 14.57 -6.01
CA HIS A 191 0.45 14.92 -6.57
C HIS A 191 0.40 14.92 -8.10
N ASP A 192 0.17 16.10 -8.70
CA ASP A 192 0.04 16.31 -10.15
C ASP A 192 1.20 15.75 -10.97
N GLU A 193 2.41 15.67 -10.40
CA GLU A 193 3.61 15.10 -11.03
C GLU A 193 3.52 13.57 -11.27
N ILE A 194 2.55 12.89 -10.67
CA ILE A 194 2.44 11.42 -10.64
C ILE A 194 1.23 10.94 -11.49
N GLY A 195 0.49 11.87 -12.12
CA GLY A 195 -0.70 11.57 -12.92
C GLY A 195 -0.47 10.55 -14.03
N ASP A 196 0.75 10.47 -14.58
CA ASP A 196 1.14 9.52 -15.62
C ASP A 196 1.05 8.04 -15.18
N LEU A 197 1.02 7.76 -13.86
CA LEU A 197 0.87 6.40 -13.32
C LEU A 197 -0.60 5.95 -13.16
N LEU A 198 -1.57 6.86 -13.25
CA LEU A 198 -3.01 6.54 -13.12
C LEU A 198 -3.51 5.50 -14.14
N PRO A 199 -3.08 5.52 -15.42
CA PRO A 199 -3.47 4.50 -16.39
C PRO A 199 -2.98 3.08 -16.01
N ASP A 200 -1.78 2.98 -15.44
CA ASP A 200 -1.20 1.70 -14.99
C ASP A 200 -1.94 1.16 -13.77
N VAL A 201 -2.32 2.04 -12.84
CA VAL A 201 -3.14 1.68 -11.67
C VAL A 201 -4.52 1.18 -12.12
N ALA A 202 -5.15 1.82 -13.10
CA ALA A 202 -6.41 1.37 -13.69
C ALA A 202 -6.27 0.05 -14.47
N ALA A 203 -5.11 -0.22 -15.07
CA ALA A 203 -4.83 -1.51 -15.71
C ALA A 203 -4.70 -2.64 -14.67
N ILE A 204 -4.06 -2.38 -13.53
CA ILE A 204 -3.94 -3.32 -12.41
C ILE A 204 -5.32 -3.63 -11.81
N GLU A 205 -6.16 -2.62 -11.58
CA GLU A 205 -7.51 -2.82 -11.06
C GLU A 205 -8.38 -3.66 -12.00
N ARG A 206 -8.38 -3.37 -13.31
CA ARG A 206 -9.11 -4.18 -14.30
C ARG A 206 -8.62 -5.63 -14.34
N LYS A 207 -7.33 -5.86 -14.10
CA LYS A 207 -6.76 -7.20 -14.04
C LYS A 207 -7.15 -7.95 -12.76
N LEU A 208 -7.37 -7.24 -11.65
CA LEU A 208 -7.87 -7.79 -10.40
C LEU A 208 -9.35 -8.12 -10.49
N MET A 209 -10.16 -7.22 -11.04
CA MET A 209 -11.61 -7.42 -11.21
C MET A 209 -11.97 -8.55 -12.17
N ARG A 210 -11.09 -8.90 -13.12
CA ARG A 210 -11.26 -10.05 -14.05
C ARG A 210 -10.81 -11.39 -13.47
N ARG A 211 -10.21 -11.41 -12.28
CA ARG A 211 -9.73 -12.61 -11.60
C ARG A 211 -10.73 -13.17 -10.59
N GLY A 212 -11.72 -12.38 -10.17
CA GLY A 212 -12.85 -12.81 -9.33
C GLY A 212 -14.01 -13.34 -10.17
#